data_AF-F4PW50-F1
#
_entry.id   AF-F4PW50-F1
#
_cell.length_a   1.000
_cell.length_b   1.000
_cell.length_c   1.000
_cell.angle_alpha   90.00
_cell.angle_beta   90.00
_cell.angle_gamma   90.00
#
_symmetry.space_group_name_H-M   'P 1'
#
loop_
_entity.id
_entity.type
_entity.pdbx_description
1 polymer ?
#
loop_
_entity_poly.entity_id
_entity_poly.type
_entity_poly.pdbx_seq_one_letter_code
_entity_poly.pdbx_strand_id
1 'polypeptide(L)'
;MNNQQPPTQQPKLNTTTAAAATTTNTTTTTFNSRIDAPWSKEYESEVDKLKELQKTITASRKPSTSIVRVSQLDSVKLDEEILDLLKTQFMKIFSFFKPTFIQTFQPEINLILKAAIFKLSIFNLGNTYGNQLQNLTYRNEFAFDRSKGSDTLTKLTLRQKWASGLINIGGEWAWARINRISINEAWGERPDSDIKKKIWNLLNRLESLYKILSVLNFLTFLYDGKYVTLANRLLGMRLVYAHPSLSRRISFEYMNRQLVWHGFTEFFLFIMPLINIDKIKNFIYRTFIQKPSNILQRGNNGNNGGNVNAVSNQLTPEQMAPQVLQRCPICLQDPINIPYISDCGHLFCYYCIKTSYRSFRMCDLKEIPTDHPYGKIVKTTVLGGFVGALIATNQTYPKTPFITNDNTEAFLTKTYRIYGRQIIAGSLIGLSYASGKRVAEHYRETDDAYNIIAGSMAATVAVGIHTQNWRITSCAFFGFLPIAYCYKLVTSQIDKGTEAYHNRLNTEKRTDLFLAHKIQQDLNKKQMI
;
A
#
# COMPACT_ATOMS: atom_id res chain seq x y z
N MET A 1 -12.15 -23.00 37.60
CA MET A 1 -12.85 -21.74 37.93
C MET A 1 -13.12 -21.01 36.62
N ASN A 2 -14.32 -20.75 36.14
CA ASN A 2 -15.68 -21.03 36.62
C ASN A 2 -16.61 -20.97 35.39
N ASN A 3 -17.66 -21.81 35.41
CA ASN A 3 -18.93 -21.74 34.66
C ASN A 3 -18.95 -21.73 33.13
N GLN A 4 -19.25 -22.91 32.55
CA GLN A 4 -20.01 -23.06 31.32
C GLN A 4 -21.39 -23.65 31.66
N GLN A 5 -22.45 -22.89 31.38
CA GLN A 5 -23.83 -23.40 31.29
C GLN A 5 -24.06 -24.05 29.91
N PRO A 6 -24.79 -25.17 29.81
CA PRO A 6 -25.14 -25.78 28.53
C PRO A 6 -26.43 -25.20 27.91
N PRO A 7 -26.61 -25.32 26.58
CA PRO A 7 -27.73 -24.72 25.86
C PRO A 7 -29.02 -25.56 25.94
N THR A 8 -30.13 -24.83 26.03
CA THR A 8 -31.52 -25.30 26.04
C THR A 8 -31.90 -25.94 24.69
N GLN A 9 -32.27 -27.23 24.72
CA GLN A 9 -32.80 -27.95 23.56
C GLN A 9 -34.31 -27.74 23.45
N GLN A 10 -34.76 -27.33 22.27
CA GLN A 10 -36.17 -27.33 21.87
C GLN A 10 -36.62 -28.77 21.54
N PRO A 11 -37.84 -29.21 21.91
CA PRO A 11 -38.29 -30.56 21.58
C PRO A 11 -38.77 -30.65 20.13
N LYS A 12 -38.23 -31.66 19.42
CA LYS A 12 -38.70 -32.14 18.12
C LYS A 12 -39.99 -32.94 18.30
N LEU A 13 -41.02 -32.58 17.54
CA LEU A 13 -42.28 -33.31 17.46
C LEU A 13 -42.08 -34.53 16.55
N ASN A 14 -41.97 -35.73 17.15
CA ASN A 14 -42.00 -37.00 16.43
C ASN A 14 -43.36 -37.68 16.64
N THR A 15 -44.20 -37.64 15.61
CA THR A 15 -45.36 -38.53 15.45
C THR A 15 -44.89 -39.91 15.01
N THR A 16 -45.07 -40.93 15.85
CA THR A 16 -45.43 -42.32 15.50
C THR A 16 -45.36 -43.20 16.74
N THR A 17 -46.50 -43.55 17.32
CA THR A 17 -46.70 -44.80 18.05
C THR A 17 -48.16 -45.22 17.91
N ALA A 18 -48.39 -46.23 17.07
CA ALA A 18 -49.61 -47.01 17.07
C ALA A 18 -49.59 -47.93 18.28
N ALA A 19 -50.54 -47.78 19.19
CA ALA A 19 -50.80 -48.71 20.27
C ALA A 19 -52.04 -49.54 19.92
N ALA A 20 -51.84 -50.86 19.81
CA ALA A 20 -52.90 -51.84 19.70
C ALA A 20 -53.68 -51.89 21.03
N ALA A 21 -54.99 -51.65 20.97
CA ALA A 21 -55.89 -51.82 22.10
C ALA A 21 -56.73 -53.08 21.89
N THR A 22 -56.55 -54.02 22.82
CA THR A 22 -57.24 -55.30 22.95
C THR A 22 -58.75 -55.12 23.13
N THR A 23 -59.49 -55.87 22.35
CA THR A 23 -60.95 -56.02 22.34
C THR A 23 -61.48 -56.61 23.64
N THR A 24 -62.37 -55.90 24.33
CA THR A 24 -63.42 -56.52 25.16
C THR A 24 -64.75 -55.81 24.94
N ASN A 25 -65.74 -56.62 24.59
CA ASN A 25 -67.07 -56.22 24.17
C ASN A 25 -67.89 -55.69 25.34
N THR A 26 -68.54 -54.54 25.16
CA THR A 26 -69.76 -54.21 25.90
C THR A 26 -70.66 -53.35 25.00
N THR A 27 -71.68 -54.01 24.47
CA THR A 27 -73.01 -53.51 24.08
C THR A 27 -73.15 -52.04 23.63
N THR A 28 -73.45 -51.92 22.35
CA THR A 28 -74.15 -50.82 21.67
C THR A 28 -75.15 -50.05 22.53
N THR A 29 -74.85 -48.78 22.79
CA THR A 29 -75.79 -47.67 22.63
C THR A 29 -75.15 -46.64 21.72
N THR A 30 -75.66 -46.55 20.49
CA THR A 30 -75.38 -45.49 19.53
C THR A 30 -75.82 -44.15 20.09
N PHE A 31 -74.93 -43.44 20.79
CA PHE A 31 -75.11 -42.01 21.08
C PHE A 31 -74.34 -41.22 20.03
N ASN A 32 -74.99 -41.07 18.88
CA ASN A 32 -74.54 -40.26 17.76
C ASN A 32 -74.83 -38.78 18.04
N SER A 33 -74.35 -38.25 19.18
CA SER A 33 -74.34 -36.81 19.40
C SER A 33 -73.01 -36.28 18.91
N ARG A 34 -73.00 -35.81 17.66
CA ARG A 34 -72.12 -34.74 17.24
C ARG A 34 -72.38 -33.60 18.22
N ILE A 35 -71.57 -33.53 19.28
CA ILE A 35 -71.56 -32.37 20.17
C ILE A 35 -71.01 -31.27 19.28
N ASP A 36 -71.90 -30.52 18.64
CA ASP A 36 -71.63 -29.23 18.02
C ASP A 36 -71.20 -28.30 19.15
N ALA A 37 -69.99 -28.53 19.67
CA ALA A 37 -69.45 -27.71 20.71
C ALA A 37 -69.33 -26.29 20.13
N PRO A 38 -69.80 -25.24 20.81
CA PRO A 38 -69.86 -23.89 20.25
C PRO A 38 -68.52 -23.42 19.67
N TRP A 39 -67.41 -23.89 20.26
CA TRP A 39 -66.04 -23.58 19.83
C TRP A 39 -65.64 -24.23 18.49
N SER A 40 -66.31 -25.29 18.03
CA SER A 40 -65.95 -26.00 16.77
C SER A 40 -66.12 -25.11 15.53
N LYS A 41 -67.22 -24.35 15.47
CA LYS A 41 -67.48 -23.40 14.39
C LYS A 41 -66.50 -22.22 14.41
N GLU A 42 -66.16 -21.75 15.60
CA GLU A 42 -65.18 -20.67 15.79
C GLU A 42 -63.76 -21.13 15.42
N TYR A 43 -63.39 -22.36 15.78
CA TYR A 43 -62.14 -23.00 15.38
C TYR A 43 -62.04 -23.17 13.86
N GLU A 44 -63.08 -23.68 13.19
CA GLU A 44 -63.09 -23.83 11.72
C GLU A 44 -62.96 -22.47 11.01
N SER A 45 -63.66 -21.44 11.49
CA SER A 45 -63.53 -20.07 10.99
C SER A 45 -62.10 -19.53 11.12
N GLU A 46 -61.46 -19.71 12.28
CA GLU A 46 -60.07 -19.26 12.49
C GLU A 46 -59.08 -20.06 11.63
N VAL A 47 -59.29 -21.36 11.46
CA VAL A 47 -58.48 -22.19 10.56
C VAL A 47 -58.58 -21.71 9.11
N ASP A 48 -59.78 -21.32 8.65
CA ASP A 48 -59.95 -20.81 7.30
C ASP A 48 -59.36 -19.40 7.11
N LYS A 49 -59.47 -18.52 8.11
CA LYS A 49 -58.73 -17.24 8.15
C LYS A 49 -57.21 -17.47 8.10
N LEU A 50 -56.68 -18.45 8.83
CA LEU A 50 -55.27 -18.80 8.80
C LEU A 50 -54.84 -19.33 7.43
N LYS A 51 -55.66 -20.15 6.77
CA LYS A 51 -55.39 -20.61 5.39
C LYS A 51 -55.40 -19.44 4.41
N GLU A 52 -56.32 -18.49 4.56
CA GLU A 52 -56.41 -17.30 3.71
C GLU A 52 -55.22 -16.35 3.95
N LEU A 53 -54.82 -16.16 5.20
CA LEU A 53 -53.60 -15.44 5.57
C LEU A 53 -52.35 -16.15 5.02
N GLN A 54 -52.26 -17.47 5.11
CA GLN A 54 -51.14 -18.23 4.56
C GLN A 54 -51.10 -18.14 3.03
N LYS A 55 -52.24 -18.16 2.35
CA LYS A 55 -52.34 -17.89 0.90
C LYS A 55 -51.87 -16.47 0.58
N THR A 56 -52.29 -15.48 1.37
CA THR A 56 -51.91 -14.08 1.20
C THR A 56 -50.41 -13.87 1.46
N ILE A 57 -49.84 -14.50 2.48
CA ILE A 57 -48.40 -14.49 2.78
C ILE A 57 -47.60 -15.19 1.67
N THR A 58 -48.08 -16.32 1.17
CA THR A 58 -47.42 -17.05 0.07
C THR A 58 -47.53 -16.28 -1.26
N ALA A 59 -48.65 -15.58 -1.49
CA ALA A 59 -48.85 -14.70 -2.63
C ALA A 59 -48.05 -13.38 -2.52
N SER A 60 -47.79 -12.92 -1.28
CA SER A 60 -46.93 -11.77 -1.05
C SER A 60 -45.51 -12.11 -1.50
N ARG A 61 -45.02 -11.42 -2.54
CA ARG A 61 -43.66 -11.61 -3.04
C ARG A 61 -42.68 -11.25 -1.92
N LYS A 62 -41.92 -12.25 -1.45
CA LYS A 62 -40.78 -11.99 -0.57
C LYS A 62 -39.85 -10.95 -1.22
N PRO A 63 -39.40 -9.92 -0.49
CA PRO A 63 -38.53 -8.89 -1.05
C PRO A 63 -37.25 -9.54 -1.57
N SER A 64 -36.84 -9.18 -2.79
CA SER A 64 -35.60 -9.70 -3.35
C SER A 64 -34.42 -9.21 -2.51
N THR A 65 -33.63 -10.12 -1.94
CA THR A 65 -32.39 -9.76 -1.23
C THR A 65 -31.48 -8.95 -2.15
N SER A 66 -31.31 -7.66 -1.83
CA SER A 66 -30.34 -6.80 -2.51
C SER A 66 -28.95 -7.14 -1.99
N ILE A 67 -28.07 -7.56 -2.89
CA ILE A 67 -26.68 -7.88 -2.54
C ILE A 67 -25.84 -6.61 -2.67
N VAL A 68 -24.98 -6.35 -1.69
CA VAL A 68 -24.07 -5.20 -1.72
C VAL A 68 -23.15 -5.31 -2.93
N ARG A 69 -23.22 -4.32 -3.83
CA ARG A 69 -22.45 -4.28 -5.09
C ARG A 69 -20.94 -4.31 -4.85
N VAL A 70 -20.48 -3.61 -3.82
CA VAL A 70 -19.06 -3.55 -3.42
C VAL A 70 -18.55 -4.94 -3.08
N SER A 71 -19.31 -5.74 -2.32
CA SER A 71 -18.93 -7.10 -1.94
C SER A 71 -18.75 -8.02 -3.17
N GLN A 72 -19.58 -7.83 -4.21
CA GLN A 72 -19.45 -8.58 -5.46
C GLN A 72 -18.22 -8.16 -6.27
N LEU A 73 -17.83 -6.88 -6.21
CA LEU A 73 -16.65 -6.38 -6.90
C LEU A 73 -15.36 -6.80 -6.17
N ASP A 74 -15.38 -6.70 -4.85
CA ASP A 74 -14.28 -7.14 -3.98
C ASP A 74 -14.02 -8.63 -4.12
N SER A 75 -15.06 -9.46 -4.29
CA SER A 75 -14.88 -10.90 -4.47
C SER A 75 -14.10 -11.22 -5.74
N VAL A 76 -14.41 -10.53 -6.84
CA VAL A 76 -13.66 -10.65 -8.11
C VAL A 76 -12.23 -10.16 -7.95
N LYS A 77 -12.03 -9.02 -7.25
CA LYS A 77 -10.69 -8.47 -7.01
C LYS A 77 -9.83 -9.39 -6.16
N LEU A 78 -10.40 -9.98 -5.10
CA LEU A 78 -9.73 -10.97 -4.26
C LEU A 78 -9.30 -12.19 -5.06
N ASP A 79 -10.14 -12.69 -5.96
CA ASP A 79 -9.78 -13.82 -6.82
C ASP A 79 -8.59 -13.48 -7.75
N GLU A 80 -8.50 -12.26 -8.27
CA GLU A 80 -7.34 -11.78 -9.04
C GLU A 80 -6.06 -11.73 -8.18
N GLU A 81 -6.15 -11.19 -6.97
CA GLU A 81 -5.02 -11.06 -6.04
C GLU A 81 -4.49 -12.43 -5.58
N ILE A 82 -5.39 -13.35 -5.22
CA ILE A 82 -5.03 -14.73 -4.86
C ILE A 82 -4.29 -15.39 -6.01
N LEU A 83 -4.76 -15.18 -7.24
CA LEU A 83 -4.11 -15.73 -8.42
C LEU A 83 -2.72 -15.11 -8.65
N ASP A 84 -2.57 -13.80 -8.49
CA ASP A 84 -1.29 -13.12 -8.68
C ASP A 84 -0.26 -13.53 -7.62
N LEU A 85 -0.69 -13.69 -6.36
CA LEU A 85 0.15 -14.23 -5.30
C LEU A 85 0.61 -15.65 -5.64
N LEU A 86 -0.31 -16.52 -6.03
CA LEU A 86 -0.01 -17.91 -6.34
C LEU A 86 0.91 -18.01 -7.56
N LYS A 87 0.65 -17.21 -8.60
CA LYS A 87 1.50 -17.08 -9.78
C LYS A 87 2.90 -16.61 -9.39
N THR A 88 3.03 -15.60 -8.54
CA THR A 88 4.32 -15.07 -8.10
C THR A 88 5.14 -16.15 -7.39
N GLN A 89 4.53 -16.91 -6.48
CA GLN A 89 5.23 -18.02 -5.82
C GLN A 89 5.57 -19.14 -6.80
N PHE A 90 4.65 -19.47 -7.72
CA PHE A 90 4.88 -20.49 -8.74
C PHE A 90 6.04 -20.11 -9.68
N MET A 91 6.14 -18.85 -10.09
CA MET A 91 7.20 -18.37 -10.99
C MET A 91 8.57 -18.36 -10.31
N LYS A 92 8.65 -18.21 -8.99
CA LYS A 92 9.92 -18.34 -8.25
C LYS A 92 10.52 -19.74 -8.35
N ILE A 93 9.70 -20.80 -8.48
CA ILE A 93 10.17 -22.18 -8.70
C ILE A 93 11.00 -22.25 -10.00
N PHE A 94 10.64 -21.44 -11.00
CA PHE A 94 11.32 -21.40 -12.28
C PHE A 94 12.46 -20.36 -12.35
N SER A 95 12.82 -19.70 -11.25
CA SER A 95 13.86 -18.65 -11.23
C SER A 95 15.24 -19.09 -11.76
N PHE A 96 15.54 -20.39 -11.73
CA PHE A 96 16.78 -20.97 -12.23
C PHE A 96 16.75 -21.27 -13.74
N PHE A 97 15.60 -21.16 -14.40
CA PHE A 97 15.48 -21.39 -15.85
C PHE A 97 15.74 -20.12 -16.64
N LYS A 98 16.16 -20.28 -17.91
CA LYS A 98 16.38 -19.14 -18.82
C LYS A 98 15.10 -18.30 -18.91
N PRO A 99 15.17 -16.96 -18.73
CA PRO A 99 13.99 -16.09 -18.70
C PRO A 99 13.17 -16.14 -19.99
N THR A 100 13.82 -16.39 -21.14
CA THR A 100 13.18 -16.53 -22.46
C THR A 100 12.22 -17.72 -22.53
N PHE A 101 12.53 -18.83 -21.84
CA PHE A 101 11.66 -20.00 -21.79
C PHE A 101 10.39 -19.69 -20.99
N ILE A 102 10.54 -19.05 -19.83
CA ILE A 102 9.43 -18.68 -18.95
C ILE A 102 8.48 -17.70 -19.62
N GLN A 103 9.01 -16.68 -20.31
CA GLN A 103 8.19 -15.73 -21.07
C GLN A 103 7.46 -16.40 -22.24
N THR A 104 8.05 -17.45 -22.83
CA THR A 104 7.43 -18.20 -23.94
C THR A 104 6.23 -19.02 -23.49
N PHE A 105 6.33 -19.66 -22.32
CA PHE A 105 5.27 -20.49 -21.76
C PHE A 105 4.37 -19.76 -20.75
N GLN A 106 4.55 -18.46 -20.56
CA GLN A 106 3.78 -17.67 -19.60
C GLN A 106 2.24 -17.79 -19.77
N PRO A 107 1.65 -17.71 -20.99
CA PRO A 107 0.20 -17.88 -21.13
C PRO A 107 -0.25 -19.30 -20.83
N GLU A 108 0.54 -20.33 -21.16
CA GLU A 108 0.25 -21.73 -20.85
C GLU A 108 0.31 -22.01 -19.35
N ILE A 109 1.32 -21.45 -18.67
CA ILE A 109 1.46 -21.52 -17.20
C ILE A 109 0.24 -20.86 -16.54
N ASN A 110 -0.15 -19.66 -16.99
CA ASN A 110 -1.33 -18.97 -16.46
C ASN A 110 -2.62 -19.77 -16.69
N LEU A 111 -2.77 -20.39 -17.88
CA LEU A 111 -3.91 -21.25 -18.20
C LEU A 111 -3.98 -22.44 -17.25
N ILE A 112 -2.88 -23.17 -17.06
CA ILE A 112 -2.81 -24.35 -16.18
C ILE A 112 -3.16 -23.94 -14.74
N LEU A 113 -2.61 -22.81 -14.28
CA LEU A 113 -2.85 -22.30 -12.94
C LEU A 113 -4.33 -21.95 -12.73
N LYS A 114 -4.91 -21.16 -13.66
CA LYS A 114 -6.32 -20.81 -13.65
C LYS A 114 -7.21 -22.05 -13.72
N ALA A 115 -6.89 -23.01 -14.58
CA ALA A 115 -7.64 -24.24 -14.73
C ALA A 115 -7.59 -25.10 -13.47
N ALA A 116 -6.43 -25.21 -12.81
CA ALA A 116 -6.30 -25.92 -11.53
C ALA A 116 -7.14 -25.27 -10.44
N ILE A 117 -7.05 -23.94 -10.27
CA ILE A 117 -7.87 -23.18 -9.31
C ILE A 117 -9.36 -23.34 -9.64
N PHE A 118 -9.74 -23.27 -10.92
CA PHE A 118 -11.12 -23.41 -11.37
C PHE A 118 -11.70 -24.80 -11.11
N LYS A 119 -10.90 -25.85 -11.33
CA LYS A 119 -11.26 -27.23 -11.01
C LYS A 119 -11.49 -27.41 -9.52
N LEU A 120 -10.59 -26.88 -8.68
CA LEU A 120 -10.71 -27.01 -7.24
C LEU A 120 -11.85 -26.15 -6.66
N SER A 121 -12.10 -24.97 -7.23
CA SER A 121 -13.12 -24.02 -6.76
C SER A 121 -14.50 -24.29 -7.36
N ILE A 122 -14.74 -23.93 -8.62
CA ILE A 122 -16.07 -23.97 -9.23
C ILE A 122 -16.56 -25.40 -9.50
N PHE A 123 -15.67 -26.33 -9.89
CA PHE A 123 -16.10 -27.72 -10.10
C PHE A 123 -16.40 -28.44 -8.78
N ASN A 124 -15.44 -28.48 -7.85
CA ASN A 124 -15.60 -29.23 -6.59
C ASN A 124 -16.45 -28.49 -5.55
N LEU A 125 -16.16 -27.21 -5.28
CA LEU A 125 -16.84 -26.42 -4.24
C LEU A 125 -18.10 -25.70 -4.78
N GLY A 126 -18.20 -25.49 -6.10
CA GLY A 126 -19.33 -24.76 -6.70
C GLY A 126 -19.23 -23.24 -6.58
N ASN A 127 -18.11 -22.72 -6.07
CA ASN A 127 -17.90 -21.30 -5.81
C ASN A 127 -16.40 -20.93 -5.83
N THR A 128 -16.07 -19.65 -6.05
CA THR A 128 -14.68 -19.17 -5.97
C THR A 128 -14.29 -18.80 -4.54
N TYR A 129 -12.98 -18.72 -4.28
CA TYR A 129 -12.47 -18.43 -2.95
C TYR A 129 -12.78 -16.98 -2.51
N GLY A 130 -12.65 -16.01 -3.41
CA GLY A 130 -13.03 -14.62 -3.18
C GLY A 130 -14.52 -14.49 -2.85
N ASN A 131 -15.38 -15.23 -3.55
CA ASN A 131 -16.81 -15.28 -3.23
C ASN A 131 -17.08 -15.87 -1.85
N GLN A 132 -16.42 -16.97 -1.47
CA GLN A 132 -16.56 -17.55 -0.13
C GLN A 132 -16.15 -16.56 0.98
N LEU A 133 -15.04 -15.84 0.79
CA LEU A 133 -14.58 -14.81 1.73
C LEU A 133 -15.58 -13.65 1.88
N GLN A 134 -16.35 -13.37 0.84
CA GLN A 134 -17.39 -12.34 0.80
C GLN A 134 -18.80 -12.88 1.16
N ASN A 135 -18.92 -14.14 1.60
CA ASN A 135 -20.21 -14.82 1.85
C ASN A 135 -21.14 -14.79 0.61
N LEU A 136 -20.57 -14.82 -0.58
CA LEU A 136 -21.28 -14.88 -1.86
C LEU A 136 -21.20 -16.29 -2.43
N THR A 137 -22.20 -16.71 -3.19
CA THR A 137 -22.23 -17.95 -3.93
C THR A 137 -22.92 -17.74 -5.28
N TYR A 138 -22.56 -18.54 -6.27
CA TYR A 138 -23.24 -18.48 -7.56
C TYR A 138 -24.58 -19.20 -7.50
N ARG A 139 -25.59 -18.54 -8.07
CA ARG A 139 -26.93 -19.07 -8.30
C ARG A 139 -27.22 -19.10 -9.79
N ASN A 140 -27.81 -20.19 -10.25
CA ASN A 140 -28.29 -20.31 -11.62
C ASN A 140 -29.65 -19.61 -11.77
N GLU A 141 -29.68 -18.45 -12.44
CA GLU A 141 -30.92 -17.68 -12.62
C GLU A 141 -31.84 -18.29 -13.69
N PHE A 142 -31.31 -19.06 -14.66
CA PHE A 142 -32.14 -19.70 -15.70
C PHE A 142 -33.02 -20.83 -15.15
N ALA A 143 -32.56 -21.52 -14.10
CA ALA A 143 -33.32 -22.57 -13.41
C ALA A 143 -34.02 -22.07 -12.14
N PHE A 144 -33.90 -20.77 -11.84
CA PHE A 144 -34.45 -20.19 -10.61
C PHE A 144 -35.93 -19.85 -10.78
N ASP A 145 -36.76 -20.46 -9.94
CA ASP A 145 -38.17 -20.17 -9.86
C ASP A 145 -38.42 -18.99 -8.92
N ARG A 146 -38.89 -17.87 -9.47
CA ARG A 146 -39.17 -16.63 -8.73
C ARG A 146 -40.25 -16.81 -7.66
N SER A 147 -41.11 -17.83 -7.78
CA SER A 147 -42.18 -18.10 -6.81
C SER A 147 -41.65 -18.64 -5.47
N LYS A 148 -40.47 -19.29 -5.46
CA LYS A 148 -39.91 -19.96 -4.27
C LYS A 148 -39.14 -19.01 -3.34
N GLY A 149 -39.07 -17.72 -3.68
CA GLY A 149 -38.40 -16.69 -2.90
C GLY A 149 -36.89 -16.60 -3.15
N SER A 150 -36.31 -15.43 -2.85
CA SER A 150 -34.90 -15.09 -3.11
C SER A 150 -33.88 -15.97 -2.40
N ASP A 151 -34.28 -16.65 -1.35
CA ASP A 151 -33.39 -17.38 -0.44
C ASP A 151 -33.09 -18.80 -0.91
N THR A 152 -33.79 -19.25 -1.96
CA THR A 152 -33.55 -20.58 -2.53
C THR A 152 -32.29 -20.58 -3.40
N LEU A 153 -31.33 -21.44 -3.03
CA LEU A 153 -30.06 -21.58 -3.72
C LEU A 153 -30.12 -22.68 -4.78
N THR A 154 -30.23 -22.29 -6.05
CA THR A 154 -30.09 -23.22 -7.19
C THR A 154 -28.61 -23.38 -7.56
N LYS A 155 -28.06 -24.58 -7.37
CA LYS A 155 -26.68 -24.92 -7.72
C LYS A 155 -26.44 -24.83 -9.24
N LEU A 156 -25.19 -24.62 -9.63
CA LEU A 156 -24.80 -24.45 -11.04
C LEU A 156 -24.88 -25.76 -11.81
N THR A 157 -25.37 -25.68 -13.05
CA THR A 157 -25.38 -26.84 -13.96
C THR A 157 -23.96 -27.18 -14.44
N LEU A 158 -23.72 -28.44 -14.78
CA LEU A 158 -22.43 -28.87 -15.33
C LEU A 158 -22.06 -28.09 -16.59
N ARG A 159 -23.04 -27.80 -17.46
CA ARG A 159 -22.86 -27.01 -18.68
C ARG A 159 -22.41 -25.59 -18.37
N GLN A 160 -23.02 -24.93 -17.39
CA GLN A 160 -22.61 -23.59 -16.96
C GLN A 160 -21.19 -23.58 -16.39
N LYS A 161 -20.82 -24.58 -15.59
CA LYS A 161 -19.45 -24.72 -15.07
C LYS A 161 -18.43 -24.86 -16.21
N TRP A 162 -18.68 -25.74 -17.17
CA TRP A 162 -17.79 -25.89 -18.32
C TRP A 162 -17.73 -24.63 -19.18
N ALA A 163 -18.87 -24.02 -19.47
CA ALA A 163 -18.94 -22.79 -20.27
C ALA A 163 -18.26 -21.62 -19.56
N SER A 164 -18.38 -21.48 -18.24
CA SER A 164 -17.70 -20.43 -17.47
C SER A 164 -16.19 -20.60 -17.47
N GLY A 165 -15.71 -21.85 -17.37
CA GLY A 165 -14.29 -22.15 -17.49
C GLY A 165 -13.76 -21.86 -18.89
N LEU A 166 -14.49 -22.30 -19.92
CA LEU A 166 -14.10 -22.09 -21.32
C LEU A 166 -14.03 -20.60 -21.69
N ILE A 167 -15.04 -19.82 -21.30
CA ILE A 167 -15.11 -18.39 -21.63
C ILE A 167 -14.06 -17.58 -20.86
N ASN A 168 -13.97 -17.74 -19.53
CA ASN A 168 -13.07 -16.91 -18.74
C ASN A 168 -11.61 -17.36 -18.81
N ILE A 169 -11.34 -18.67 -18.82
CA ILE A 169 -9.96 -19.20 -18.77
C ILE A 169 -9.45 -19.48 -20.18
N GLY A 170 -10.27 -20.18 -20.98
CA GLY A 170 -9.93 -20.49 -22.37
C GLY A 170 -9.93 -19.24 -23.25
N GLY A 171 -10.90 -18.34 -23.06
CA GLY A 171 -11.00 -17.09 -23.82
C GLY A 171 -9.79 -16.17 -23.59
N GLU A 172 -9.39 -15.96 -22.33
CA GLU A 172 -8.21 -15.16 -22.00
C GLU A 172 -6.91 -15.77 -22.56
N TRP A 173 -6.74 -17.09 -22.45
CA TRP A 173 -5.58 -17.77 -23.02
C TRP A 173 -5.54 -17.66 -24.54
N ALA A 174 -6.67 -17.92 -25.22
CA ALA A 174 -6.77 -17.84 -26.67
C ALA A 174 -6.46 -16.42 -27.14
N TRP A 175 -7.00 -15.42 -26.45
CA TRP A 175 -6.72 -14.01 -26.71
C TRP A 175 -5.23 -13.68 -26.57
N ALA A 176 -4.61 -14.07 -25.44
CA ALA A 176 -3.19 -13.84 -25.19
C ALA A 176 -2.29 -14.53 -26.23
N ARG A 177 -2.64 -15.76 -26.64
CA ARG A 177 -1.88 -16.52 -27.63
C ARG A 177 -2.00 -15.92 -29.02
N ILE A 178 -3.22 -15.60 -29.47
CA ILE A 178 -3.47 -15.00 -30.77
C ILE A 178 -2.78 -13.64 -30.87
N ASN A 179 -2.87 -12.79 -29.84
CA ASN A 179 -2.20 -11.49 -29.84
C ASN A 179 -0.69 -11.63 -29.96
N ARG A 180 -0.08 -12.57 -29.23
CA ARG A 180 1.36 -12.82 -29.35
C ARG A 180 1.77 -13.27 -30.74
N ILE A 181 1.02 -14.18 -31.35
CA ILE A 181 1.26 -14.63 -32.73
C ILE A 181 1.11 -13.45 -33.70
N SER A 182 0.08 -12.62 -33.51
CA SER A 182 -0.19 -11.46 -34.37
C SER A 182 0.93 -10.42 -34.34
N ILE A 183 1.57 -10.25 -33.18
CA ILE A 183 2.70 -9.34 -32.98
C ILE A 183 3.96 -9.93 -33.60
N ASN A 184 4.25 -11.21 -33.34
CA ASN A 184 5.46 -11.87 -33.85
C ASN A 184 5.50 -11.94 -35.39
N GLU A 185 4.35 -12.12 -36.02
CA GLU A 185 4.22 -12.21 -37.48
C GLU A 185 3.80 -10.89 -38.14
N ALA A 186 3.76 -9.79 -37.38
CA ALA A 186 3.38 -8.45 -37.82
C ALA A 186 2.12 -8.43 -38.70
N TRP A 187 1.02 -9.04 -38.23
CA TRP A 187 -0.22 -9.15 -39.01
C TRP A 187 -0.81 -7.79 -39.45
N GLY A 188 -0.42 -6.71 -38.76
CA GLY A 188 -0.78 -5.34 -39.10
C GLY A 188 -0.08 -4.76 -40.33
N GLU A 189 1.09 -5.26 -40.72
CA GLU A 189 1.88 -4.71 -41.84
C GLU A 189 1.67 -5.45 -43.17
N ARG A 190 0.92 -6.56 -43.13
CA ARG A 190 0.62 -7.38 -44.30
C ARG A 190 -0.37 -6.70 -45.27
N PRO A 191 -0.30 -7.02 -46.57
CA PRO A 191 -1.23 -6.48 -47.57
C PRO A 191 -2.68 -6.89 -47.30
N ASP A 192 -3.64 -6.05 -47.70
CA ASP A 192 -5.06 -6.24 -47.38
C ASP A 192 -5.73 -7.47 -48.03
N SER A 193 -5.07 -8.07 -49.03
CA SER A 193 -5.51 -9.33 -49.64
C SER A 193 -5.31 -10.55 -48.73
N ASP A 194 -4.37 -10.48 -47.78
CA ASP A 194 -4.01 -11.60 -46.91
C ASP A 194 -5.12 -11.90 -45.89
N ILE A 195 -5.43 -13.19 -45.73
CA ILE A 195 -6.40 -13.68 -44.74
C ILE A 195 -5.99 -13.27 -43.32
N LYS A 196 -4.69 -13.26 -43.02
CA LYS A 196 -4.16 -12.87 -41.69
C LYS A 196 -4.48 -11.41 -41.33
N LYS A 197 -4.42 -10.49 -42.30
CA LYS A 197 -4.78 -9.08 -42.11
C LYS A 197 -6.29 -8.92 -41.88
N LYS A 198 -7.12 -9.69 -42.60
CA LYS A 198 -8.58 -9.74 -42.37
C LYS A 198 -8.93 -10.27 -40.98
N ILE A 199 -8.25 -11.33 -40.53
CA ILE A 199 -8.40 -11.88 -39.17
C ILE A 199 -8.00 -10.83 -38.13
N TRP A 200 -6.88 -10.12 -38.33
CA TRP A 200 -6.45 -9.04 -37.43
C TRP A 200 -7.50 -7.92 -37.34
N ASN A 201 -8.06 -7.49 -38.47
CA ASN A 201 -9.15 -6.51 -38.49
C ASN A 201 -10.40 -7.00 -37.77
N LEU A 202 -10.79 -8.27 -37.97
CA LEU A 202 -11.91 -8.88 -37.26
C LEU A 202 -11.66 -8.94 -35.75
N LEU A 203 -10.46 -9.35 -35.35
CA LEU A 203 -10.05 -9.45 -33.95
C LEU A 203 -10.12 -8.09 -33.25
N ASN A 204 -9.63 -7.02 -33.90
CA ASN A 204 -9.72 -5.65 -33.39
C ASN A 204 -11.17 -5.15 -33.27
N ARG A 205 -12.03 -5.50 -34.24
CA ARG A 205 -13.47 -5.17 -34.17
C ARG A 205 -14.16 -5.91 -33.03
N LEU A 206 -13.86 -7.21 -32.85
CA LEU A 206 -14.37 -8.01 -31.74
C LEU A 206 -13.88 -7.47 -30.39
N GLU A 207 -12.63 -7.04 -30.29
CA GLU A 207 -12.09 -6.41 -29.09
C GLU A 207 -12.83 -5.12 -28.75
N SER A 208 -13.01 -4.26 -29.75
CA SER A 208 -13.73 -2.99 -29.60
C SER A 208 -15.18 -3.23 -29.19
N LEU A 209 -15.85 -4.21 -29.82
CA LEU A 209 -17.20 -4.61 -29.48
C LEU A 209 -17.28 -5.16 -28.05
N TYR A 210 -16.34 -6.02 -27.65
CA TYR A 210 -16.26 -6.54 -26.28
C TYR A 210 -16.07 -5.42 -25.25
N LYS A 211 -15.20 -4.44 -25.51
CA LYS A 211 -14.99 -3.28 -24.63
C LYS A 211 -16.28 -2.47 -24.45
N ILE A 212 -16.97 -2.16 -25.54
CA ILE A 212 -18.27 -1.46 -25.51
C ILE A 212 -19.28 -2.26 -24.70
N LEU A 213 -19.40 -3.57 -24.97
CA LEU A 213 -20.37 -4.43 -24.31
C LEU A 213 -20.04 -4.64 -22.82
N SER A 214 -18.75 -4.65 -22.47
CA SER A 214 -18.27 -4.70 -21.08
C SER A 214 -18.63 -3.42 -20.32
N VAL A 215 -18.42 -2.24 -20.93
CA VAL A 215 -18.81 -0.95 -20.34
C VAL A 215 -20.33 -0.87 -20.15
N LEU A 216 -21.12 -1.28 -21.15
CA LEU A 216 -22.58 -1.34 -21.03
C LEU A 216 -23.02 -2.33 -19.94
N ASN A 217 -22.35 -3.49 -19.84
CA ASN A 217 -22.60 -4.45 -18.76
C ASN A 217 -22.29 -3.83 -17.39
N PHE A 218 -21.18 -3.09 -17.27
CA PHE A 218 -20.80 -2.43 -16.02
C PHE A 218 -21.76 -1.30 -15.63
N LEU A 219 -22.20 -0.47 -16.58
CA LEU A 219 -23.22 0.57 -16.35
C LEU A 219 -24.54 -0.03 -15.87
N THR A 220 -25.00 -1.08 -16.56
CA THR A 220 -26.22 -1.80 -16.14
C THR A 220 -26.02 -2.52 -14.80
N PHE A 221 -24.81 -2.98 -14.47
CA PHE A 221 -24.48 -3.51 -13.15
C PHE A 221 -24.53 -2.44 -12.05
N LEU A 222 -24.07 -1.21 -12.30
CA LEU A 222 -24.17 -0.13 -11.33
C LEU A 222 -25.63 0.21 -11.03
N TYR A 223 -26.51 0.13 -12.02
CA TYR A 223 -27.96 0.31 -11.85
C TYR A 223 -28.60 -0.88 -11.10
N ASP A 224 -28.52 -2.10 -11.65
CA ASP A 224 -29.27 -3.27 -11.17
C ASP A 224 -28.56 -4.11 -10.09
N GLY A 225 -27.22 -4.10 -10.04
CA GLY A 225 -26.41 -4.88 -9.09
C GLY A 225 -26.42 -6.40 -9.26
N LYS A 226 -26.86 -6.92 -10.42
CA LYS A 226 -27.07 -8.38 -10.63
C LYS A 226 -25.85 -9.15 -11.16
N TYR A 227 -25.18 -8.65 -12.19
CA TYR A 227 -24.11 -9.36 -12.89
C TYR A 227 -22.86 -8.49 -13.03
N VAL A 228 -21.77 -8.86 -12.37
CA VAL A 228 -20.50 -8.10 -12.39
C VAL A 228 -19.83 -8.16 -13.78
N THR A 229 -19.72 -9.35 -14.38
CA THR A 229 -19.03 -9.56 -15.66
C THR A 229 -20.02 -9.91 -16.77
N LEU A 230 -19.64 -9.60 -18.02
CA LEU A 230 -20.40 -9.98 -19.20
C LEU A 230 -20.56 -11.51 -19.32
N ALA A 231 -19.51 -12.26 -18.97
CA ALA A 231 -19.55 -13.72 -18.96
C ALA A 231 -20.61 -14.26 -17.98
N ASN A 232 -20.71 -13.67 -16.79
CA ASN A 232 -21.73 -14.05 -15.80
C ASN A 232 -23.15 -13.72 -16.30
N ARG A 233 -23.32 -12.62 -17.02
CA ARG A 233 -24.60 -12.27 -17.65
C ARG A 233 -25.01 -13.25 -18.73
N LEU A 234 -24.10 -13.61 -19.64
CA LEU A 234 -24.38 -14.55 -20.73
C LEU A 234 -24.72 -15.95 -20.22
N LEU A 235 -24.08 -16.38 -19.13
CA LEU A 235 -24.31 -17.70 -18.51
C LEU A 235 -25.44 -17.73 -17.49
N GLY A 236 -26.05 -16.57 -17.16
CA GLY A 236 -27.09 -16.47 -16.14
C GLY A 236 -26.59 -16.80 -14.72
N MET A 237 -25.30 -16.56 -14.45
CA MET A 237 -24.66 -16.82 -13.15
C MET A 237 -24.75 -15.57 -12.28
N ARG A 238 -25.66 -15.57 -11.30
CA ARG A 238 -25.87 -14.44 -10.39
C ARG A 238 -25.18 -14.70 -9.05
N LEU A 239 -24.55 -13.67 -8.47
CA LEU A 239 -24.00 -13.73 -7.11
C LEU A 239 -25.09 -13.44 -6.08
N VAL A 240 -25.24 -14.33 -5.09
CA VAL A 240 -26.21 -14.23 -4.00
C VAL A 240 -25.52 -14.58 -2.68
N TYR A 241 -26.01 -14.10 -1.54
CA TYR A 241 -25.45 -14.49 -0.25
C TYR A 241 -25.58 -16.01 -0.02
N ALA A 242 -24.50 -16.66 0.38
CA ALA A 242 -24.52 -18.08 0.73
C ALA A 242 -25.32 -18.31 2.03
N HIS A 243 -25.12 -17.42 3.00
CA HIS A 243 -25.88 -17.39 4.24
C HIS A 243 -26.50 -15.99 4.46
N PRO A 244 -27.82 -15.80 4.20
CA PRO A 244 -28.48 -14.51 4.33
C PRO A 244 -28.43 -13.91 5.75
N SER A 245 -28.36 -14.75 6.79
CA SER A 245 -28.24 -14.32 8.19
C SER A 245 -26.86 -13.74 8.56
N LEU A 246 -25.85 -14.00 7.74
CA LEU A 246 -24.47 -13.54 7.92
C LEU A 246 -24.18 -12.33 7.04
N SER A 247 -25.09 -11.35 6.96
CA SER A 247 -24.80 -10.09 6.26
C SER A 247 -23.63 -9.40 6.99
N ARG A 248 -22.40 -9.69 6.56
CA ARG A 248 -21.19 -9.09 7.12
C ARG A 248 -21.32 -7.59 6.94
N ARG A 249 -21.44 -6.86 8.05
CA ARG A 249 -21.21 -5.41 8.03
C ARG A 249 -19.74 -5.23 7.67
N ILE A 250 -19.48 -4.90 6.41
CA ILE A 250 -18.13 -4.55 5.94
C ILE A 250 -17.66 -3.38 6.79
N SER A 251 -16.62 -3.59 7.59
CA SER A 251 -16.02 -2.56 8.42
C SER A 251 -15.20 -1.62 7.52
N PHE A 252 -15.84 -0.55 7.05
CA PHE A 252 -15.19 0.50 6.25
C PHE A 252 -14.14 1.30 7.02
N GLU A 253 -13.88 0.98 8.29
CA GLU A 253 -12.95 1.70 9.14
C GLU A 253 -11.55 1.81 8.52
N TYR A 254 -11.01 0.71 7.98
CA TYR A 254 -9.69 0.72 7.39
C TYR A 254 -9.64 1.51 6.07
N MET A 255 -10.64 1.34 5.21
CA MET A 255 -10.78 2.10 3.97
C MET A 255 -10.91 3.60 4.25
N ASN A 256 -11.74 3.97 5.24
CA ASN A 256 -11.94 5.35 5.63
C ASN A 256 -10.67 5.96 6.21
N ARG A 257 -9.91 5.21 7.04
CA ARG A 257 -8.59 5.64 7.52
C ARG A 257 -7.63 5.89 6.35
N GLN A 258 -7.54 4.96 5.40
CA GLN A 258 -6.65 5.11 4.24
C GLN A 258 -7.06 6.28 3.33
N LEU A 259 -8.35 6.48 3.09
CA LEU A 259 -8.85 7.60 2.30
C LEU A 259 -8.50 8.95 2.95
N VAL A 260 -8.67 9.05 4.27
CA VAL A 260 -8.29 10.25 5.04
C VAL A 260 -6.79 10.49 4.95
N TRP A 261 -5.97 9.47 5.15
CA TRP A 261 -4.51 9.60 5.05
C TRP A 261 -4.06 9.99 3.64
N HIS A 262 -4.63 9.37 2.62
CA HIS A 262 -4.31 9.69 1.23
C HIS A 262 -4.71 11.13 0.89
N GLY A 263 -5.93 11.54 1.23
CA GLY A 263 -6.40 12.92 1.03
C GLY A 263 -5.55 13.94 1.80
N PHE A 264 -5.10 13.60 3.00
CA PHE A 264 -4.19 14.45 3.79
C PHE A 264 -2.81 14.58 3.14
N THR A 265 -2.26 13.49 2.57
CA THR A 265 -0.98 13.55 1.85
C THR A 265 -1.08 14.34 0.54
N GLU A 266 -2.17 14.20 -0.21
CA GLU A 266 -2.43 15.03 -1.40
C GLU A 266 -2.55 16.51 -1.02
N PHE A 267 -3.28 16.81 0.05
CA PHE A 267 -3.38 18.17 0.58
C PHE A 267 -2.01 18.75 0.96
N PHE A 268 -1.13 17.97 1.59
CA PHE A 268 0.22 18.41 1.90
C PHE A 268 1.09 18.65 0.68
N LEU A 269 0.92 17.88 -0.39
CA LEU A 269 1.63 18.12 -1.65
C LEU A 269 1.23 19.48 -2.27
N PHE A 270 0.01 19.96 -2.03
CA PHE A 270 -0.40 21.31 -2.44
C PHE A 270 0.12 22.41 -1.49
N ILE A 271 0.23 22.12 -0.19
CA ILE A 271 0.74 23.07 0.79
C ILE A 271 2.27 23.19 0.73
N MET A 272 2.99 22.11 0.44
CA MET A 272 4.46 22.07 0.47
C MET A 272 5.12 23.13 -0.44
N PRO A 273 4.63 23.41 -1.67
CA PRO A 273 5.12 24.50 -2.49
C PRO A 273 4.76 25.91 -2.00
N LEU A 274 3.66 26.05 -1.25
CA LEU A 274 3.20 27.35 -0.71
C LEU A 274 3.95 27.72 0.58
N ILE A 275 4.56 26.74 1.25
CA ILE A 275 5.39 26.96 2.42
C ILE A 275 6.77 27.44 1.97
N ASN A 276 7.05 28.72 2.19
CA ASN A 276 8.41 29.26 2.04
C ASN A 276 9.29 28.75 3.19
N ILE A 277 9.98 27.64 2.93
CA ILE A 277 10.83 26.92 3.89
C ILE A 277 11.90 27.86 4.47
N ASP A 278 12.38 28.84 3.71
CA ASP A 278 13.39 29.79 4.15
C ASP A 278 12.87 30.78 5.19
N LYS A 279 11.62 31.23 5.06
CA LYS A 279 10.98 32.10 6.08
C LYS A 279 10.76 31.34 7.39
N ILE A 280 10.30 30.10 7.32
CA ILE A 280 10.11 29.24 8.50
C ILE A 280 11.45 28.91 9.14
N LYS A 281 12.47 28.57 8.34
CA LYS A 281 13.83 28.31 8.81
C LYS A 281 14.43 29.54 9.50
N ASN A 282 14.29 30.73 8.92
CA ASN A 282 14.80 31.97 9.51
C ASN A 282 14.01 32.40 10.75
N PHE A 283 12.70 32.14 10.79
CA PHE A 283 11.87 32.35 11.97
C PHE A 283 12.27 31.40 13.11
N ILE A 284 12.39 30.10 12.83
CA ILE A 284 12.86 29.11 13.80
C ILE A 284 14.29 29.43 14.25
N TYR A 285 15.18 29.84 13.35
CA TYR A 285 16.56 30.21 13.67
C TYR A 285 16.63 31.48 14.52
N ARG A 286 15.84 32.52 14.22
CA ARG A 286 15.77 33.73 15.05
C ARG A 286 15.13 33.47 16.41
N THR A 287 14.08 32.67 16.47
CA THR A 287 13.33 32.45 17.72
C THR A 287 13.97 31.40 18.63
N PHE A 288 14.63 30.38 18.08
CA PHE A 288 15.28 29.32 18.87
C PHE A 288 16.81 29.42 18.96
N ILE A 289 17.50 30.07 18.02
CA ILE A 289 18.98 30.08 17.96
C ILE A 289 19.59 31.46 18.27
N GLN A 290 18.84 32.57 18.16
CA GLN A 290 19.33 33.87 18.61
C GLN A 290 18.79 34.22 20.01
N LYS A 291 19.65 34.11 21.04
CA LYS A 291 19.54 34.98 22.23
C LYS A 291 20.32 36.27 21.96
N PRO A 292 19.90 37.42 22.53
CA PRO A 292 20.45 38.72 22.22
C PRO A 292 21.85 38.84 22.81
N SER A 293 22.88 38.99 21.97
CA SER A 293 24.19 39.44 22.41
C SER A 293 24.22 40.97 22.40
N ASN A 294 23.74 41.59 23.48
CA ASN A 294 24.38 42.81 23.95
C ASN A 294 25.78 42.42 24.43
N ILE A 295 26.81 43.19 24.03
CA ILE A 295 28.11 43.46 24.71
C ILE A 295 29.30 43.49 23.72
N LEU A 296 29.75 44.74 23.49
CA LEU A 296 31.13 45.23 23.31
C LEU A 296 31.93 44.90 22.05
N GLN A 297 32.02 45.89 21.15
CA GLN A 297 33.33 46.28 20.61
C GLN A 297 33.43 47.79 20.37
N ARG A 298 33.78 48.47 21.46
CA ARG A 298 34.80 49.53 21.59
C ARG A 298 35.37 50.06 20.26
N GLY A 299 34.98 51.30 19.94
CA GLY A 299 35.62 52.10 18.91
C GLY A 299 37.07 52.43 19.25
N ASN A 300 37.90 52.45 18.21
CA ASN A 300 39.21 53.07 18.27
C ASN A 300 39.35 54.04 17.08
N ASN A 301 39.46 55.31 17.42
CA ASN A 301 39.76 56.43 16.53
C ASN A 301 41.26 56.43 16.23
N GLY A 302 41.62 56.66 14.96
CA GLY A 302 43.01 56.90 14.54
C GLY A 302 43.06 57.46 13.12
N ASN A 303 43.24 58.78 13.02
CA ASN A 303 43.39 59.57 11.80
C ASN A 303 44.64 59.19 10.97
N ASN A 304 44.54 59.21 9.62
CA ASN A 304 45.16 60.24 8.76
C ASN A 304 45.17 59.86 7.26
N GLY A 305 44.50 60.68 6.45
CA GLY A 305 45.04 61.38 5.27
C GLY A 305 45.54 60.58 4.06
N GLY A 306 44.82 60.70 2.94
CA GLY A 306 45.35 60.34 1.62
C GLY A 306 44.34 60.46 0.47
N ASN A 307 44.24 61.67 -0.09
CA ASN A 307 43.43 62.08 -1.24
C ASN A 307 43.52 61.13 -2.47
N VAL A 308 42.38 60.68 -2.99
CA VAL A 308 42.18 60.52 -4.44
C VAL A 308 40.74 60.94 -4.77
N ASN A 309 40.61 62.11 -5.41
CA ASN A 309 39.37 62.61 -5.98
C ASN A 309 39.05 61.85 -7.26
N ALA A 310 37.87 61.25 -7.37
CA ALA A 310 37.25 60.97 -8.66
C ALA A 310 35.72 60.87 -8.51
N VAL A 311 35.07 62.04 -8.66
CA VAL A 311 33.82 62.25 -9.39
C VAL A 311 32.82 61.09 -9.37
N SER A 312 31.87 61.20 -8.43
CA SER A 312 30.58 60.54 -8.51
C SER A 312 29.74 61.18 -9.61
N ASN A 313 29.87 60.71 -10.85
CA ASN A 313 28.85 60.92 -11.87
C ASN A 313 27.95 59.70 -11.92
N GLN A 314 26.66 59.98 -11.72
CA GLN A 314 25.52 59.09 -11.91
C GLN A 314 25.65 58.31 -13.22
N LEU A 315 25.71 56.98 -13.14
CA LEU A 315 25.41 56.09 -14.24
C LEU A 315 24.49 54.98 -13.73
N THR A 316 23.36 54.87 -14.41
CA THR A 316 22.26 53.91 -14.18
C THR A 316 22.75 52.47 -14.31
N PRO A 317 22.15 51.50 -13.58
CA PRO A 317 22.59 50.09 -13.55
C PRO A 317 22.36 49.30 -14.86
N GLU A 318 22.11 49.96 -15.98
CA GLU A 318 21.84 49.35 -17.29
C GLU A 318 23.05 49.33 -18.24
N GLN A 319 24.19 49.93 -17.88
CA GLN A 319 25.34 50.06 -18.81
C GLN A 319 26.64 49.38 -18.36
N MET A 320 26.64 48.55 -17.32
CA MET A 320 27.81 47.72 -16.93
C MET A 320 27.69 46.23 -17.29
N ALA A 321 26.67 45.82 -18.03
CA ALA A 321 26.57 44.44 -18.52
C ALA A 321 26.45 44.41 -20.05
N PRO A 322 27.57 44.54 -20.77
CA PRO A 322 27.73 43.67 -21.91
C PRO A 322 29.20 43.36 -22.17
N GLN A 323 29.73 42.20 -21.79
CA GLN A 323 30.92 41.65 -22.48
C GLN A 323 31.14 40.13 -22.30
N VAL A 324 30.50 39.40 -21.38
CA VAL A 324 30.89 37.99 -21.17
C VAL A 324 29.69 37.04 -21.09
N LEU A 325 29.53 36.26 -22.18
CA LEU A 325 28.72 35.06 -22.38
C LEU A 325 27.22 35.22 -22.73
N GLN A 326 26.93 35.64 -23.97
CA GLN A 326 25.60 35.43 -24.61
C GLN A 326 25.40 34.00 -25.15
N ARG A 327 26.46 33.19 -25.22
CA ARG A 327 26.41 31.78 -25.63
C ARG A 327 26.56 30.87 -24.42
N CYS A 328 25.86 29.74 -24.42
CA CYS A 328 26.07 28.73 -23.38
C CYS A 328 27.47 28.12 -23.50
N PRO A 329 28.32 28.10 -22.46
CA PRO A 329 29.65 27.48 -22.52
C PRO A 329 29.67 25.98 -22.85
N ILE A 330 28.54 25.29 -22.65
CA ILE A 330 28.44 23.84 -22.76
C ILE A 330 28.01 23.42 -24.17
N CYS A 331 26.93 24.01 -24.69
CA CYS A 331 26.41 23.68 -26.03
C CYS A 331 26.72 24.74 -27.08
N LEU A 332 27.34 25.87 -26.70
CA LEU A 332 27.69 26.99 -27.57
C LEU A 332 26.51 27.63 -28.32
N GLN A 333 25.27 27.32 -27.92
CA GLN A 333 24.04 27.86 -28.51
C GLN A 333 23.85 29.34 -28.12
N ASP A 334 23.45 30.15 -29.11
CA ASP A 334 23.08 31.57 -28.98
C ASP A 334 21.76 31.82 -29.72
N PRO A 335 20.68 32.31 -29.07
CA PRO A 335 20.60 32.62 -27.64
C PRO A 335 20.50 31.37 -26.75
N ILE A 336 20.86 31.53 -25.47
CA ILE A 336 20.79 30.47 -24.46
C ILE A 336 19.36 29.94 -24.31
N ASN A 337 19.19 28.63 -24.50
CA ASN A 337 17.89 27.97 -24.35
C ASN A 337 17.56 27.75 -22.86
N ILE A 338 16.60 28.52 -22.35
CA ILE A 338 16.17 28.57 -20.94
C ILE A 338 17.36 28.93 -20.02
N PRO A 339 17.63 30.23 -19.83
CA PRO A 339 18.79 30.69 -19.08
C PRO A 339 18.71 30.28 -17.61
N TYR A 340 19.82 29.75 -17.10
CA TYR A 340 20.02 29.39 -15.70
C TYR A 340 21.33 30.00 -15.21
N ILE A 341 21.27 30.71 -14.09
CA ILE A 341 22.42 31.36 -13.44
C ILE A 341 22.91 30.43 -12.32
N SER A 342 24.18 30.04 -12.36
CA SER A 342 24.79 29.25 -11.29
C SER A 342 25.09 30.09 -10.06
N ASP A 343 25.39 29.44 -8.92
CA ASP A 343 25.75 30.12 -7.67
C ASP A 343 27.02 30.99 -7.80
N CYS A 344 27.85 30.74 -8.82
CA CYS A 344 29.03 31.55 -9.17
C CYS A 344 28.74 32.65 -10.21
N GLY A 345 27.48 32.89 -10.58
CA GLY A 345 27.05 34.00 -11.44
C GLY A 345 27.16 33.77 -12.95
N HIS A 346 27.53 32.58 -13.41
CA HIS A 346 27.68 32.26 -14.83
C HIS A 346 26.37 31.76 -15.46
N LEU A 347 26.11 32.10 -16.73
CA LEU A 347 24.89 31.77 -17.47
C LEU A 347 25.03 30.51 -18.32
N PHE A 348 24.06 29.59 -18.22
CA PHE A 348 24.00 28.33 -18.98
C PHE A 348 22.58 28.03 -19.48
N CYS A 349 22.44 27.12 -20.45
CA CYS A 349 21.16 26.49 -20.74
C CYS A 349 20.79 25.55 -19.58
N TYR A 350 19.56 25.60 -19.09
CA TYR A 350 19.07 24.77 -17.99
C TYR A 350 19.36 23.27 -18.18
N TYR A 351 19.12 22.75 -19.39
CA TYR A 351 19.35 21.34 -19.70
C TYR A 351 20.84 21.00 -19.78
N CYS A 352 21.68 21.90 -20.28
CA CYS A 352 23.12 21.69 -20.36
C CYS A 352 23.72 21.61 -18.97
N ILE A 353 23.46 22.57 -18.09
CA ILE A 353 24.01 22.56 -16.74
C ILE A 353 23.49 21.36 -15.94
N LYS A 354 22.20 21.02 -16.05
CA LYS A 354 21.60 19.88 -15.33
C LYS A 354 22.13 18.53 -15.81
N THR A 355 22.46 18.40 -17.10
CA THR A 355 23.03 17.18 -17.67
C THR A 355 24.52 17.07 -17.35
N SER A 356 25.27 18.17 -17.43
CA SER A 356 26.67 18.24 -17.01
C SER A 356 26.83 17.94 -15.51
N TYR A 357 25.91 18.41 -14.67
CA TYR A 357 25.90 18.10 -13.23
C TYR A 357 25.69 16.60 -12.94
N ARG A 358 24.97 15.90 -13.81
CA ARG A 358 24.80 14.43 -13.73
C ARG A 358 26.02 13.68 -14.26
N SER A 359 26.65 14.18 -15.32
CA SER A 359 27.87 13.59 -15.91
C SER A 359 29.10 13.77 -15.02
N PHE A 360 29.17 14.83 -14.20
CA PHE A 360 30.28 15.08 -13.27
C PHE A 360 30.22 14.28 -11.96
N ARG A 361 29.20 13.42 -11.74
CA ARG A 361 29.24 12.43 -10.64
C ARG A 361 30.17 11.24 -10.91
N MET A 362 30.89 11.24 -12.04
CA MET A 362 31.80 10.16 -12.46
C MET A 362 33.29 10.42 -12.21
N CYS A 363 33.68 11.54 -11.60
CA CYS A 363 35.02 11.69 -11.05
C CYS A 363 34.95 11.95 -9.54
N ASP A 364 35.75 11.18 -8.81
CA ASP A 364 36.04 11.33 -7.38
C ASP A 364 36.27 12.80 -7.01
N LEU A 365 35.24 13.46 -6.50
CA LEU A 365 35.38 14.48 -5.49
C LEU A 365 34.80 13.88 -4.22
N LYS A 366 35.70 13.28 -3.44
CA LYS A 366 35.59 13.21 -1.98
C LYS A 366 34.92 14.49 -1.54
N GLU A 367 33.67 14.39 -1.06
CA GLU A 367 32.92 15.54 -0.57
C GLU A 367 33.87 16.40 0.25
N ILE A 368 34.10 17.64 -0.19
CA ILE A 368 34.70 18.65 0.68
C ILE A 368 33.75 18.66 1.89
N PRO A 369 34.21 18.30 3.11
CA PRO A 369 33.33 18.12 4.24
C PRO A 369 32.86 19.51 4.67
N THR A 370 31.74 19.95 4.09
CA THR A 370 30.97 21.08 4.60
C THR A 370 30.05 20.63 5.73
N ASP A 371 30.24 19.42 6.25
CA ASP A 371 29.69 18.98 7.52
C ASP A 371 30.49 19.60 8.66
N HIS A 372 30.15 20.84 9.02
CA HIS A 372 30.57 21.39 10.30
C HIS A 372 30.22 20.36 11.39
N PRO A 373 31.14 19.97 12.30
CA PRO A 373 30.92 18.91 13.29
C PRO A 373 29.61 19.08 14.07
N TYR A 374 29.22 20.34 14.31
CA TYR A 374 27.98 20.73 14.96
C TYR A 374 26.70 20.34 14.19
N GLY A 375 26.71 20.33 12.86
CA GLY A 375 25.51 20.08 12.05
C GLY A 375 24.95 18.66 12.24
N LYS A 376 25.83 17.66 12.37
CA LYS A 376 25.40 16.27 12.63
C LYS A 376 24.97 16.07 14.08
N ILE A 377 25.61 16.74 15.04
CA ILE A 377 25.23 16.71 16.46
C ILE A 377 23.81 17.27 16.65
N VAL A 378 23.52 18.41 16.01
CA VAL A 378 22.19 19.03 16.07
C VAL A 378 21.12 18.09 15.50
N LYS A 379 21.37 17.44 14.36
CA LYS A 379 20.40 16.48 13.76
C LYS A 379 20.05 15.35 14.72
N THR A 380 21.05 14.74 15.37
CA THR A 380 20.84 13.66 16.36
C THR A 380 20.14 14.14 17.63
N THR A 381 20.42 15.36 18.09
CA THR A 381 19.73 15.97 19.22
C THR A 381 18.25 16.21 18.90
N VAL A 382 17.94 16.76 17.73
CA VAL A 382 16.56 16.99 17.27
C VAL A 382 15.81 15.67 17.13
N LEU A 383 16.45 14.62 16.58
CA LEU A 383 15.87 13.29 16.49
C LEU A 383 15.52 12.73 17.88
N GLY A 384 16.41 12.90 18.86
CA GLY A 384 16.16 12.51 20.25
C GLY A 384 14.94 13.24 20.85
N GLY A 385 14.83 14.56 20.61
CA GLY A 385 13.67 15.35 21.04
C GLY A 385 12.36 14.89 20.41
N PHE A 386 12.37 14.54 19.12
CA PHE A 386 11.20 13.99 18.42
C PHE A 386 10.75 12.64 19.01
N VAL A 387 11.70 11.73 19.29
CA VAL A 387 11.40 10.46 19.96
C VAL A 387 10.82 10.71 21.36
N GLY A 388 11.35 11.69 22.10
CA GLY A 388 10.77 12.13 23.38
C GLY A 388 9.32 12.60 23.27
N ALA A 389 8.98 13.35 22.21
CA ALA A 389 7.60 13.79 21.96
C ALA A 389 6.65 12.61 21.64
N LEU A 390 7.11 11.60 20.89
CA LEU A 390 6.32 10.40 20.61
C LEU A 390 6.02 9.60 21.89
N ILE A 391 7.01 9.46 22.77
CA ILE A 391 6.84 8.81 24.07
C ILE A 391 5.84 9.58 24.94
N ALA A 392 5.94 10.92 24.97
CA ALA A 392 4.98 11.77 25.67
C ALA A 392 3.56 11.60 25.11
N THR A 393 3.42 11.49 23.79
CA THR A 393 2.13 11.24 23.13
C THR A 393 1.53 9.92 23.58
N ASN A 394 2.32 8.85 23.58
CA ASN A 394 1.85 7.53 24.03
C ASN A 394 1.42 7.54 25.51
N GLN A 395 2.13 8.27 26.37
CA GLN A 395 1.79 8.40 27.80
C GLN A 395 0.54 9.26 28.06
N THR A 396 0.26 10.23 27.18
CA THR A 396 -0.82 11.21 27.37
C THR A 396 -2.09 10.83 26.62
N TYR A 397 -1.98 10.03 25.55
CA TYR A 397 -3.10 9.48 24.78
C TYR A 397 -4.23 8.87 25.62
N PRO A 398 -3.99 7.98 26.61
CA PRO A 398 -5.07 7.39 27.40
C PRO A 398 -5.79 8.38 28.33
N LYS A 399 -5.23 9.57 28.55
CA LYS A 399 -5.81 10.64 29.38
C LYS A 399 -6.45 11.74 28.55
N THR A 400 -6.60 11.53 27.25
CA THR A 400 -7.15 12.54 26.36
C THR A 400 -8.63 12.77 26.65
N PRO A 401 -9.14 14.00 26.43
CA PRO A 401 -10.55 14.33 26.63
C PRO A 401 -11.51 13.55 25.69
N PHE A 402 -10.97 12.81 24.72
CA PHE A 402 -11.72 11.89 23.87
C PHE A 402 -12.02 10.54 24.54
N ILE A 403 -11.28 10.20 25.60
CA ILE A 403 -11.36 8.94 26.33
C ILE A 403 -11.86 9.20 27.77
N THR A 404 -11.47 10.30 28.39
CA THR A 404 -11.95 10.74 29.71
C THR A 404 -12.82 12.00 29.56
N ASN A 405 -13.89 12.13 30.35
CA ASN A 405 -14.80 13.31 30.34
C ASN A 405 -14.17 14.57 30.99
N ASP A 406 -12.85 14.76 30.87
CA ASP A 406 -12.13 15.88 31.50
C ASP A 406 -12.17 17.15 30.63
N ASN A 407 -12.11 18.31 31.30
CA ASN A 407 -12.00 19.62 30.63
C ASN A 407 -10.68 19.75 29.85
N THR A 408 -10.75 20.28 28.63
CA THR A 408 -9.61 20.45 27.71
C THR A 408 -8.47 21.29 28.30
N GLU A 409 -8.78 22.35 29.04
CA GLU A 409 -7.80 23.23 29.67
C GLU A 409 -7.01 22.53 30.80
N ALA A 410 -7.70 21.70 31.59
CA ALA A 410 -7.07 20.89 32.63
C ALA A 410 -6.16 19.80 32.05
N PHE A 411 -6.53 19.24 30.90
CA PHE A 411 -5.70 18.29 30.16
C PHE A 411 -4.42 18.96 29.63
N LEU A 412 -4.53 20.12 28.98
CA LEU A 412 -3.37 20.86 28.46
C LEU A 412 -2.38 21.26 29.56
N THR A 413 -2.90 21.75 30.68
CA THR A 413 -2.09 22.15 31.85
C THR A 413 -1.37 20.96 32.50
N LYS A 414 -1.94 19.75 32.47
CA LYS A 414 -1.23 18.55 32.97
C LYS A 414 -0.22 18.00 31.95
N THR A 415 -0.48 18.20 30.67
CA THR A 415 0.25 17.55 29.57
C THR A 415 1.51 18.30 29.16
N TYR A 416 1.52 19.64 29.19
CA TYR A 416 2.69 20.44 28.77
C TYR A 416 3.96 20.06 29.54
N ARG A 417 3.84 19.81 30.86
CA ARG A 417 4.96 19.44 31.72
C ARG A 417 5.53 18.06 31.39
N ILE A 418 4.66 17.13 30.97
CA ILE A 418 5.06 15.78 30.55
C ILE A 418 5.81 15.86 29.23
N TYR A 419 5.29 16.59 28.24
CA TYR A 419 5.97 16.80 26.96
C TYR A 419 7.31 17.48 27.12
N GLY A 420 7.37 18.58 27.89
CA GLY A 420 8.61 19.30 28.17
C GLY A 420 9.67 18.37 28.77
N ARG A 421 9.31 17.57 29.78
CA ARG A 421 10.26 16.64 30.41
C ARG A 421 10.76 15.56 29.44
N GLN A 422 9.88 14.95 28.64
CA GLN A 422 10.29 13.88 27.72
C GLN A 422 11.09 14.39 26.51
N ILE A 423 10.74 15.56 25.97
CA ILE A 423 11.49 16.18 24.86
C ILE A 423 12.89 16.58 25.31
N ILE A 424 13.01 17.17 26.51
CA ILE A 424 14.31 17.54 27.09
C ILE A 424 15.15 16.27 27.33
N ALA A 425 14.55 15.23 27.92
CA ALA A 425 15.24 13.95 28.14
C ALA A 425 15.74 13.34 26.83
N GLY A 426 14.88 13.25 25.81
CA GLY A 426 15.25 12.72 24.49
C GLY A 426 16.33 13.54 23.79
N SER A 427 16.25 14.87 23.87
CA SER A 427 17.25 15.78 23.29
C SER A 427 18.60 15.65 23.99
N LEU A 428 18.60 15.55 25.33
CA LEU A 428 19.80 15.37 26.13
C LEU A 428 20.50 14.04 25.79
N ILE A 429 19.75 12.95 25.68
CA ILE A 429 20.27 11.64 25.27
C ILE A 429 20.88 11.71 23.87
N GLY A 430 20.18 12.32 22.91
CA GLY A 430 20.68 12.49 21.53
C GLY A 430 21.94 13.35 21.44
N LEU A 431 22.00 14.44 22.23
CA LEU A 431 23.18 15.29 22.34
C LEU A 431 24.37 14.55 22.95
N SER A 432 24.17 13.88 24.09
CA SER A 432 25.24 13.13 24.76
C SER A 432 25.76 11.99 23.89
N TYR A 433 24.88 11.28 23.18
CA TYR A 433 25.29 10.25 22.23
C TYR A 433 26.19 10.80 21.11
N ALA A 434 25.76 11.89 20.47
CA ALA A 434 26.45 12.44 19.31
C ALA A 434 27.78 13.09 19.69
N SER A 435 27.80 13.81 20.81
CA SER A 435 29.02 14.38 21.37
C SER A 435 30.02 13.28 21.75
N GLY A 436 29.58 12.24 22.45
CA GLY A 436 30.44 11.11 22.83
C GLY A 436 31.02 10.38 21.62
N LYS A 437 30.20 10.12 20.59
CA LYS A 437 30.66 9.51 19.34
C LYS A 437 31.71 10.39 18.65
N ARG A 438 31.47 11.69 18.56
CA ARG A 438 32.33 12.60 17.79
C ARG A 438 33.63 12.95 18.46
N VAL A 439 33.62 13.06 19.78
CA VAL A 439 34.85 13.19 20.55
C VAL A 439 35.71 11.94 20.34
N ALA A 440 35.14 10.74 20.41
CA ALA A 440 35.88 9.51 20.14
C ALA A 440 36.42 9.44 18.69
N GLU A 441 35.61 9.81 17.71
CA GLU A 441 35.99 9.88 16.29
C GLU A 441 37.12 10.89 16.04
N HIS A 442 37.08 12.04 16.71
CA HIS A 442 38.10 13.08 16.59
C HIS A 442 39.46 12.64 17.17
N TYR A 443 39.47 11.95 18.30
CA TYR A 443 40.72 11.48 18.92
C TYR A 443 41.30 10.22 18.28
N ARG A 444 40.48 9.37 17.66
CA ARG A 444 40.91 8.08 17.11
C ARG A 444 41.09 8.05 15.59
N GLU A 445 40.65 9.09 14.88
CA GLU A 445 40.72 9.23 13.41
C GLU A 445 40.20 8.02 12.61
N THR A 446 39.34 7.19 13.21
CA THR A 446 38.84 5.91 12.67
C THR A 446 37.33 5.82 12.90
N ASP A 447 36.52 5.37 11.93
CA ASP A 447 35.06 5.18 12.10
C ASP A 447 34.71 3.74 12.51
N ASP A 448 35.19 3.35 13.69
CA ASP A 448 34.99 2.02 14.24
C ASP A 448 33.76 1.92 15.15
N ALA A 449 33.35 0.69 15.45
CA ALA A 449 32.27 0.40 16.40
C ALA A 449 32.51 1.02 17.79
N TYR A 450 33.77 1.23 18.18
CA TYR A 450 34.16 1.85 19.44
C TYR A 450 33.64 3.28 19.61
N ASN A 451 33.49 4.07 18.54
CA ASN A 451 32.97 5.43 18.63
C ASN A 451 31.48 5.41 18.98
N ILE A 452 30.74 4.44 18.44
CA ILE A 452 29.30 4.25 18.72
C ILE A 452 29.12 3.77 20.16
N ILE A 453 30.03 2.91 20.66
CA ILE A 453 30.07 2.50 22.05
C ILE A 453 30.30 3.71 22.97
N ALA A 454 31.29 4.55 22.67
CA ALA A 454 31.56 5.78 23.43
C ALA A 454 30.35 6.72 23.48
N GLY A 455 29.66 6.92 22.36
CA GLY A 455 28.39 7.65 22.31
C GLY A 455 27.30 7.00 23.18
N SER A 456 27.16 5.68 23.14
CA SER A 456 26.15 4.94 23.92
C SER A 456 26.42 5.03 25.42
N MET A 457 27.68 5.02 25.84
CA MET A 457 28.08 5.25 27.23
C MET A 457 27.74 6.68 27.68
N ALA A 458 28.07 7.69 26.88
CA ALA A 458 27.72 9.08 27.18
C ALA A 458 26.21 9.29 27.31
N ALA A 459 25.42 8.66 26.43
CA ALA A 459 23.96 8.66 26.50
C ALA A 459 23.42 7.99 27.78
N THR A 460 24.03 6.88 28.20
CA THR A 460 23.66 6.18 29.44
C THR A 460 23.87 7.05 30.67
N VAL A 461 24.99 7.77 30.72
CA VAL A 461 25.28 8.72 31.82
C VAL A 461 24.22 9.81 31.85
N ALA A 462 23.82 10.34 30.69
CA ALA A 462 22.75 11.32 30.61
C ALA A 462 21.39 10.79 31.12
N VAL A 463 21.04 9.54 30.80
CA VAL A 463 19.86 8.87 31.37
C VAL A 463 19.95 8.78 32.89
N GLY A 464 21.13 8.41 33.42
CA GLY A 464 21.34 8.30 34.86
C GLY A 464 21.19 9.63 35.59
N ILE A 465 21.76 10.71 35.04
CA ILE A 465 21.63 12.06 35.59
C ILE A 465 20.16 12.52 35.56
N HIS A 466 19.45 12.24 34.46
CA HIS A 466 18.06 12.67 34.30
C HIS A 466 17.07 11.88 35.18
N THR A 467 17.28 10.58 35.35
CA THR A 467 16.35 9.71 36.08
C THR A 467 16.67 9.54 37.56
N GLN A 468 17.87 9.94 38.00
CA GLN A 468 18.38 9.79 39.37
C GLN A 468 18.21 8.37 39.94
N ASN A 469 18.15 7.36 39.07
CA ASN A 469 17.86 5.98 39.46
C ASN A 469 18.86 5.01 38.82
N TRP A 470 19.74 4.45 39.65
CA TRP A 470 20.79 3.54 39.23
C TRP A 470 20.28 2.30 38.47
N ARG A 471 19.10 1.77 38.83
CA ARG A 471 18.54 0.59 38.16
C ARG A 471 18.21 0.87 36.69
N ILE A 472 17.69 2.05 36.40
CA ILE A 472 17.34 2.49 35.05
C ILE A 472 18.61 2.74 34.24
N THR A 473 19.63 3.34 34.86
CA THR A 473 20.96 3.55 34.26
C THR A 473 21.59 2.23 33.84
N SER A 474 21.59 1.22 34.71
CA SER A 474 22.15 -0.10 34.41
C SER A 474 21.39 -0.78 33.27
N CYS A 475 20.05 -0.71 33.26
CA CYS A 475 19.26 -1.24 32.15
C CYS A 475 19.54 -0.51 30.83
N ALA A 476 19.69 0.81 30.85
CA ALA A 476 20.02 1.60 29.67
C ALA A 476 21.41 1.24 29.11
N PHE A 477 22.39 1.01 29.99
CA PHE A 477 23.74 0.57 29.59
C PHE A 477 23.70 -0.74 28.81
N PHE A 478 23.10 -1.78 29.40
CA PHE A 478 23.01 -3.10 28.79
C PHE A 478 22.07 -3.14 27.58
N GLY A 479 21.13 -2.21 27.47
CA GLY A 479 20.25 -2.07 26.31
C GLY A 479 20.91 -1.36 25.13
N PHE A 480 21.59 -0.23 25.35
CA PHE A 480 22.13 0.60 24.27
C PHE A 480 23.33 -0.04 23.58
N LEU A 481 24.23 -0.70 24.32
CA LEU A 481 25.43 -1.36 23.78
C LEU A 481 25.14 -2.39 22.67
N PRO A 482 24.30 -3.42 22.88
CA PRO A 482 24.03 -4.42 21.85
C PRO A 482 23.24 -3.83 20.66
N ILE A 483 22.32 -2.89 20.91
CA ILE A 483 21.57 -2.22 19.84
C ILE A 483 22.50 -1.39 18.97
N ALA A 484 23.41 -0.65 19.58
CA ALA A 484 24.43 0.15 18.91
C ALA A 484 25.39 -0.72 18.05
N TYR A 485 25.81 -1.86 18.58
CA TYR A 485 26.64 -2.82 17.86
C TYR A 485 25.89 -3.44 16.68
N CYS A 486 24.64 -3.88 16.89
CA CYS A 486 23.78 -4.40 15.84
C CYS A 486 23.52 -3.36 14.74
N TYR A 487 23.30 -2.09 15.12
CA TYR A 487 23.13 -1.00 14.16
C TYR A 487 24.35 -0.87 13.24
N LYS A 488 25.58 -0.87 13.77
CA LYS A 488 26.80 -0.78 12.93
C LYS A 488 26.97 -2.01 12.03
N LEU A 489 26.65 -3.21 12.52
CA LEU A 489 26.66 -4.42 11.69
C LEU A 489 25.70 -4.28 10.52
N VAL A 490 24.47 -3.85 10.77
CA VAL A 490 23.45 -3.67 9.73
C VAL A 490 23.86 -2.59 8.74
N THR A 491 24.30 -1.41 9.20
CA THR A 491 24.73 -0.34 8.28
C THR A 491 25.94 -0.77 7.46
N SER A 492 26.91 -1.47 8.06
CA SER A 492 28.07 -1.98 7.32
C SER A 492 27.67 -2.99 6.23
N GLN A 493 26.68 -3.85 6.49
CA GLN A 493 26.18 -4.78 5.48
C GLN A 493 25.39 -4.06 4.38
N ILE A 494 24.60 -3.04 4.74
CA ILE A 494 23.89 -2.20 3.77
C ILE A 494 24.90 -1.48 2.88
N ASP A 495 25.93 -0.85 3.45
CA ASP A 495 26.94 -0.11 2.68
C ASP A 495 27.66 -1.04 1.71
N LYS A 496 28.10 -2.23 2.17
CA LYS A 496 28.69 -3.27 1.31
C LYS A 496 27.73 -3.75 0.21
N GLY A 497 26.45 -3.91 0.53
CA GLY A 497 25.42 -4.30 -0.45
C GLY A 497 25.17 -3.22 -1.49
N THR A 498 25.19 -1.95 -1.07
CA THR A 498 24.97 -0.78 -1.92
C THR A 498 26.18 -0.58 -2.83
N GLU A 499 27.40 -0.73 -2.30
CA GLU A 499 28.64 -0.72 -3.07
C GLU A 499 28.68 -1.85 -4.11
N ALA A 500 28.31 -3.08 -3.72
CA ALA A 500 28.22 -4.22 -4.64
C ALA A 500 27.16 -4.00 -5.73
N TYR A 501 26.04 -3.35 -5.40
CA TYR A 501 25.00 -2.98 -6.36
C TYR A 501 25.48 -1.91 -7.34
N HIS A 502 26.13 -0.84 -6.85
CA HIS A 502 26.70 0.20 -7.71
C HIS A 502 27.81 -0.33 -8.62
N ASN A 503 28.65 -1.24 -8.12
CA ASN A 503 29.66 -1.91 -8.93
C ASN A 503 29.06 -2.79 -10.04
N ARG A 504 27.85 -3.35 -9.86
CA ARG A 504 27.14 -4.11 -10.90
C ARG A 504 26.52 -3.24 -11.99
N LEU A 505 26.17 -1.99 -11.68
CA LEU A 505 25.54 -1.05 -12.61
C LEU A 505 26.53 -0.25 -13.46
N ASN A 506 27.80 -0.17 -13.07
CA ASN A 506 28.82 0.55 -13.83
C ASN A 506 29.27 -0.27 -15.06
N THR A 507 28.63 -0.04 -16.20
CA THR A 507 28.90 -0.72 -17.47
C THR A 507 30.32 -0.51 -17.97
N GLU A 508 30.92 0.67 -17.74
CA GLU A 508 32.29 1.02 -18.14
C GLU A 508 33.35 0.19 -17.39
N LYS A 509 33.25 0.07 -16.06
CA LYS A 509 34.19 -0.77 -15.29
C LYS A 509 34.11 -2.24 -15.70
N ARG A 510 32.92 -2.70 -16.15
CA ARG A 510 32.73 -4.07 -16.64
C ARG A 510 33.35 -4.28 -18.03
N THR A 511 33.26 -3.29 -18.92
CA THR A 511 33.94 -3.33 -20.22
C THR A 511 35.44 -3.28 -20.04
N ASP A 512 35.96 -2.46 -19.12
CA ASP A 512 37.41 -2.35 -18.86
C ASP A 512 37.99 -3.62 -18.24
N LEU A 513 37.30 -4.22 -17.27
CA LEU A 513 37.68 -5.52 -16.71
C LEU A 513 37.64 -6.64 -17.74
N PHE A 514 36.64 -6.64 -18.62
CA PHE A 514 36.53 -7.63 -19.69
C PHE A 514 37.62 -7.42 -20.74
N LEU A 515 37.93 -6.17 -21.10
CA LEU A 515 38.99 -5.83 -22.05
C LEU A 515 40.36 -6.21 -21.47
N ALA A 516 40.63 -5.88 -20.21
CA ALA A 516 41.85 -6.25 -19.52
C ALA A 516 42.05 -7.77 -19.46
N HIS A 517 40.99 -8.52 -19.12
CA HIS A 517 41.05 -9.99 -19.09
C HIS A 517 41.30 -10.59 -20.49
N LYS A 518 40.69 -10.02 -21.52
CA LYS A 518 40.85 -10.48 -22.90
C LYS A 518 42.25 -10.15 -23.46
N ILE A 519 42.78 -8.96 -23.16
CA ILE A 519 44.15 -8.57 -23.49
C ILE A 519 45.16 -9.52 -22.83
N GLN A 520 44.92 -9.89 -21.57
CA GLN A 520 45.81 -10.80 -20.83
C GLN A 520 45.75 -12.24 -21.37
N GLN A 521 44.58 -12.71 -21.81
CA GLN A 521 44.46 -13.98 -22.52
C GLN A 521 45.22 -13.97 -23.85
N ASP A 522 45.11 -12.90 -24.63
CA ASP A 522 45.80 -12.79 -25.93
C ASP A 522 47.32 -12.67 -25.76
N LEU A 523 47.81 -11.98 -24.72
CA LEU A 523 49.23 -11.93 -24.36
C LEU A 523 49.76 -13.31 -23.96
N ASN A 524 49.04 -14.03 -23.10
CA ASN A 524 49.42 -15.39 -22.69
C ASN A 524 49.43 -16.36 -23.89
N LYS A 525 48.48 -16.19 -24.83
CA LYS A 525 48.41 -17.02 -26.04
C LYS A 525 49.55 -16.74 -27.01
N LYS A 526 50.03 -15.49 -27.09
CA LYS A 526 51.22 -15.10 -27.87
C LYS A 526 52.54 -15.55 -27.25
N GLN A 527 52.60 -15.78 -25.94
CA GLN A 527 53.79 -16.32 -25.29
C GLN A 527 53.91 -17.85 -25.42
N MET A 528 52.86 -18.54 -25.87
CA MET A 528 52.86 -19.99 -26.10
C MET A 528 53.09 -20.39 -27.57
N ILE A 529 53.30 -19.41 -28.46
CA ILE A 529 53.74 -19.57 -29.86
C ILE A 529 55.17 -19.03 -29.94
#